data_AF-A0A257QEW8-F1
#
_entry.id   AF-A0A257QEW8-F1
#
_cell.length_a   1.000
_cell.length_b   1.000
_cell.length_c   1.000
_cell.angle_alpha   90.00
_cell.angle_beta   90.00
_cell.angle_gamma   90.00
#
_symmetry.space_group_name_H-M   'P 1'
#
loop_
_entity.id
_entity.type
_entity.pdbx_description
1 polymer ?
#
loop_
_entity_poly.entity_id
_entity_poly.type
_entity_poly.pdbx_seq_one_letter_code
_entity_poly.pdbx_strand_id
1 'polypeptide(L)'
;MNLFRRKPASPTAYCDTGLKRCLGAFDLTFLGIGAIIGTGIFVLTGIAAAEYSGPAVVISFVLAGLASAFAALAYAELAASVGGSGSAYGYSYAAFGEMIAWMVGWDLILEYGVSVAAVANGWSGYFNNALTAIGIGLPDLLTKAPMAGGLINLPATAIILMLMILLIIGVRESARVNVAMVFVKLLTIAVFIGVAGFNIHPENWSPFVPFGWFEHTAAGQPIGILAGASIVFFAYVGFDAVSTAVEEARNPQRDVPIGIIASLVICTLIYIVVSGLLTGIVSYTKLNVSSPVAYSLQLLGYNWASALVATGVITGLTTVMLVLYYALTRIIFAMSRDGLLSQKLAYVHPKTQTPIRIIVMSGVVISLVAGLLPLGVLAELVNIGTLAAFVLVSLGVIVLRLRQPDLPRPFKNPFGYTLPILGILSCGALMLFLPVVTWLRFLGWLAIGFVIYFAYSYRHSKLNTPPAPLI
;
A
#
# COMPACT_ATOMS: atom_id res chain seq x y z
N MET A 1 -3.13 -5.43 35.41
CA MET A 1 -2.69 -5.53 34.00
C MET A 1 -2.60 -4.11 33.44
N ASN A 2 -1.52 -3.73 32.75
CA ASN A 2 -1.28 -2.33 32.30
C ASN A 2 -1.62 -2.22 30.79
N LEU A 3 -2.49 -1.28 30.41
CA LEU A 3 -2.95 -1.08 29.02
C LEU A 3 -1.80 -0.70 28.06
N PHE A 4 -0.72 -0.14 28.59
CA PHE A 4 0.43 0.34 27.83
C PHE A 4 1.68 -0.53 28.06
N ARG A 5 1.49 -1.85 28.17
CA ARG A 5 2.59 -2.82 28.17
C ARG A 5 3.37 -2.70 26.86
N ARG A 6 4.68 -2.48 26.96
CA ARG A 6 5.56 -2.28 25.80
C ARG A 6 6.44 -3.48 25.56
N LYS A 7 6.72 -3.76 24.30
CA LYS A 7 7.70 -4.78 23.90
C LYS A 7 9.08 -4.12 23.93
N PRO A 8 10.11 -4.77 24.49
CA PRO A 8 11.44 -4.20 24.52
C PRO A 8 11.95 -3.98 23.09
N ALA A 9 12.41 -2.76 22.80
CA ALA A 9 13.12 -2.46 21.57
C ALA A 9 14.54 -3.01 21.71
N SER A 10 14.92 -3.97 20.87
CA SER A 10 16.28 -4.51 20.87
C SER A 10 16.75 -4.66 19.43
N PRO A 11 17.76 -3.86 19.01
CA PRO A 11 18.41 -4.00 17.71
C PRO A 11 19.19 -5.32 17.55
N THR A 12 19.14 -6.24 18.52
CA THR A 12 19.79 -7.55 18.46
C THR A 12 18.82 -8.71 18.69
N ALA A 13 17.53 -8.45 18.96
CA ALA A 13 16.49 -9.48 19.11
C ALA A 13 16.08 -10.17 17.79
N TYR A 14 16.93 -10.07 16.76
CA TYR A 14 16.78 -10.75 15.47
C TYR A 14 17.21 -12.22 15.50
N CYS A 15 17.57 -12.76 16.67
CA CYS A 15 18.08 -14.11 16.81
C CYS A 15 16.93 -15.13 16.90
N ASP A 16 16.99 -16.17 16.06
CA ASP A 16 16.10 -17.34 15.97
C ASP A 16 14.68 -17.15 15.40
N THR A 17 14.57 -16.54 14.22
CA THR A 17 13.34 -16.60 13.42
C THR A 17 13.26 -17.85 12.53
N GLY A 18 14.36 -18.58 12.36
CA GLY A 18 14.47 -19.72 11.42
C GLY A 18 14.49 -19.32 9.94
N LEU A 19 14.49 -18.02 9.61
CA LEU A 19 14.51 -17.50 8.24
C LEU A 19 15.95 -17.27 7.74
N LYS A 20 16.18 -17.53 6.45
CA LYS A 20 17.49 -17.33 5.83
C LYS A 20 17.67 -15.85 5.47
N ARG A 21 18.68 -15.21 6.06
CA ARG A 21 19.09 -13.84 5.70
C ARG A 21 19.77 -13.82 4.34
N CYS A 22 19.07 -13.37 3.31
CA CYS A 22 19.54 -13.41 1.94
C CYS A 22 19.42 -12.07 1.19
N LEU A 23 18.59 -11.15 1.65
CA LEU A 23 18.26 -9.89 0.97
C LEU A 23 19.27 -8.80 1.32
N GLY A 24 19.83 -8.13 0.31
CA GLY A 24 20.61 -6.90 0.48
C GLY A 24 19.78 -5.64 0.17
N ALA A 25 20.42 -4.46 0.28
CA ALA A 25 19.77 -3.18 -0.02
C ALA A 25 19.17 -3.12 -1.44
N PHE A 26 19.83 -3.73 -2.43
CA PHE A 26 19.32 -3.80 -3.81
C PHE A 26 18.04 -4.62 -3.89
N ASP A 27 18.01 -5.83 -3.32
CA ASP A 27 16.83 -6.70 -3.33
C ASP A 27 15.65 -6.02 -2.62
N LEU A 28 15.91 -5.34 -1.50
CA LEU A 28 14.91 -4.60 -0.73
C LEU A 28 14.39 -3.37 -1.48
N THR A 29 15.24 -2.68 -2.25
CA THR A 29 14.82 -1.58 -3.12
C THR A 29 13.88 -2.08 -4.20
N PHE A 30 14.20 -3.20 -4.87
CA PHE A 30 13.33 -3.81 -5.87
C PHE A 30 12.04 -4.35 -5.26
N LEU A 31 12.08 -4.90 -4.04
CA LEU A 31 10.88 -5.28 -3.30
C LEU A 31 9.97 -4.06 -3.05
N GLY A 32 10.54 -2.93 -2.62
CA GLY A 32 9.80 -1.68 -2.45
C GLY A 32 9.19 -1.18 -3.76
N ILE A 33 9.97 -1.08 -4.84
CA ILE A 33 9.47 -0.67 -6.16
C ILE A 33 8.36 -1.61 -6.64
N GLY A 34 8.53 -2.92 -6.41
CA GLY A 34 7.54 -3.94 -6.73
C GLY A 34 6.22 -3.80 -5.98
N ALA A 35 6.26 -3.32 -4.73
CA ALA A 35 5.08 -3.07 -3.91
C ALA A 35 4.40 -1.73 -4.24
N ILE A 36 5.19 -0.68 -4.49
CA ILE A 36 4.72 0.70 -4.71
C ILE A 36 4.10 0.85 -6.12
N ILE A 37 4.80 0.38 -7.16
CA ILE A 37 4.31 0.52 -8.56
C ILE A 37 3.15 -0.43 -8.82
N GLY A 38 1.94 0.14 -8.77
CA GLY A 38 0.69 -0.57 -9.06
C GLY A 38 -0.46 0.32 -9.52
N THR A 39 -1.68 0.00 -9.06
CA THR A 39 -2.94 0.61 -9.50
C THR A 39 -2.99 2.13 -9.31
N GLY A 40 -2.25 2.66 -8.33
CA GLY A 40 -2.11 4.09 -8.12
C GLY A 40 -1.66 4.84 -9.38
N ILE A 41 -0.50 4.48 -9.92
CA ILE A 41 0.04 5.14 -11.10
C ILE A 41 -0.69 4.74 -12.39
N PHE A 42 -1.09 3.47 -12.51
CA PHE A 42 -1.66 2.96 -13.76
C PHE A 42 -3.15 3.24 -13.96
N VAL A 43 -3.92 3.46 -12.88
CA VAL A 43 -5.37 3.67 -12.96
C VAL A 43 -5.79 4.96 -12.27
N LEU A 44 -5.45 5.12 -10.98
CA LEU A 44 -5.94 6.25 -10.19
C LEU A 44 -5.40 7.60 -10.69
N THR A 45 -4.24 7.64 -11.33
CA THR A 45 -3.74 8.85 -12.01
C THR A 45 -4.74 9.43 -13.00
N GLY A 46 -5.39 8.57 -13.82
CA GLY A 46 -6.34 9.03 -14.82
C GLY A 46 -7.62 9.58 -14.19
N ILE A 47 -8.13 8.88 -13.17
CA ILE A 47 -9.31 9.30 -12.39
C ILE A 47 -9.01 10.62 -11.66
N ALA A 48 -7.86 10.72 -10.98
CA ALA A 48 -7.44 11.94 -10.29
C ALA A 48 -7.26 13.12 -11.25
N ALA A 49 -6.65 12.90 -12.41
CA ALA A 49 -6.54 13.93 -13.44
C ALA A 49 -7.92 14.36 -13.95
N ALA A 50 -8.82 13.42 -14.23
CA ALA A 50 -10.12 13.71 -14.82
C ALA A 50 -11.09 14.41 -13.85
N GLU A 51 -11.10 14.02 -12.58
CA GLU A 51 -12.15 14.41 -11.62
C GLU A 51 -11.68 15.36 -10.51
N TYR A 52 -10.37 15.42 -10.22
CA TYR A 52 -9.87 16.13 -9.04
C TYR A 52 -8.90 17.26 -9.37
N SER A 53 -7.89 17.05 -10.20
CA SER A 53 -6.76 17.99 -10.31
C SER A 53 -6.40 18.43 -11.73
N GLY A 54 -6.96 17.81 -12.79
CA GLY A 54 -6.58 18.14 -14.16
C GLY A 54 -5.10 17.86 -14.44
N PRO A 55 -4.46 18.66 -15.32
CA PRO A 55 -3.02 18.62 -15.55
C PRO A 55 -2.17 18.82 -14.28
N ALA A 56 -2.69 19.54 -13.28
CA ALA A 56 -2.05 19.71 -11.98
C ALA A 56 -2.00 18.44 -11.11
N VAL A 57 -2.42 17.28 -11.62
CA VAL A 57 -2.17 15.97 -10.99
C VAL A 57 -0.68 15.74 -10.71
N VAL A 58 0.22 16.33 -11.50
CA VAL A 58 1.67 16.27 -11.23
C VAL A 58 2.03 16.93 -9.89
N ILE A 59 1.40 18.06 -9.54
CA ILE A 59 1.59 18.71 -8.24
C ILE A 59 0.99 17.84 -7.13
N SER A 60 -0.15 17.20 -7.41
CA SER A 60 -0.77 16.26 -6.48
C SER A 60 0.17 15.11 -6.10
N PHE A 61 0.89 14.54 -7.10
CA PHE A 61 1.94 13.54 -6.86
C PHE A 61 3.12 14.09 -6.07
N VAL A 62 3.58 15.31 -6.35
CA VAL A 62 4.66 15.94 -5.58
C VAL A 62 4.27 16.07 -4.10
N LEU A 63 3.05 16.54 -3.80
CA LEU A 63 2.57 16.71 -2.42
C LEU A 63 2.40 15.37 -1.69
N ALA A 64 1.78 14.39 -2.36
CA ALA A 64 1.62 13.04 -1.81
C ALA A 64 2.98 12.33 -1.60
N GLY A 65 3.92 12.55 -2.51
CA GLY A 65 5.29 12.05 -2.42
C GLY A 65 6.07 12.69 -1.28
N LEU A 66 5.93 13.99 -1.05
CA LEU A 66 6.54 14.68 0.09
C LEU A 66 5.98 14.19 1.43
N ALA A 67 4.67 14.03 1.54
CA ALA A 67 4.04 13.45 2.74
C ALA A 67 4.57 12.03 3.01
N SER A 68 4.62 11.21 1.97
CA SER A 68 5.18 9.86 2.03
C SER A 68 6.66 9.86 2.39
N ALA A 69 7.46 10.81 1.91
CA ALA A 69 8.88 10.90 2.19
C ALA A 69 9.16 11.20 3.68
N PHE A 70 8.39 12.10 4.29
CA PHE A 70 8.51 12.37 5.72
C PHE A 70 8.15 11.13 6.56
N ALA A 71 7.09 10.42 6.19
CA ALA A 71 6.71 9.16 6.83
C ALA A 71 7.78 8.06 6.61
N ALA A 72 8.29 7.90 5.39
CA ALA A 72 9.30 6.89 5.06
C ALA A 72 10.60 7.07 5.83
N LEU A 73 11.02 8.31 6.09
CA LEU A 73 12.14 8.61 6.97
C LEU A 73 11.86 8.18 8.42
N ALA A 74 10.64 8.40 8.92
CA ALA A 74 10.24 7.89 10.22
C ALA A 74 10.24 6.35 10.28
N TYR A 75 9.72 5.68 9.24
CA TYR A 75 9.79 4.22 9.10
C TYR A 75 11.24 3.72 9.06
N ALA A 76 12.12 4.36 8.30
CA ALA A 76 13.53 3.98 8.21
C ALA A 76 14.24 4.06 9.57
N GLU A 77 13.99 5.10 10.37
CA GLU A 77 14.55 5.22 11.73
C GLU A 77 14.02 4.13 12.67
N LEU A 78 12.72 3.85 12.64
CA LEU A 78 12.12 2.80 13.48
C LEU A 78 12.54 1.39 13.05
N ALA A 79 12.63 1.13 11.75
CA ALA A 79 13.11 -0.13 11.21
C ALA A 79 14.56 -0.41 11.66
N ALA A 80 15.43 0.61 11.63
CA ALA A 80 16.82 0.46 12.04
C ALA A 80 17.01 0.34 13.56
N SER A 81 16.14 0.98 14.36
CA SER A 81 16.29 1.08 15.82
C SER A 81 15.48 0.04 16.62
N VAL A 82 14.24 -0.25 16.22
CA VAL A 82 13.36 -1.18 16.93
C VAL A 82 13.56 -2.62 16.46
N GLY A 83 13.70 -2.81 15.15
CA GLY A 83 13.85 -4.13 14.53
C GLY A 83 12.60 -5.03 14.57
N GLY A 84 12.76 -6.28 14.14
CA GLY A 84 11.73 -7.33 14.08
C GLY A 84 10.76 -7.27 12.89
N SER A 85 10.03 -8.37 12.64
CA SER A 85 8.89 -8.41 11.71
C SER A 85 7.63 -7.83 12.38
N GLY A 86 7.22 -6.64 11.95
CA GLY A 86 5.99 -6.05 12.48
C GLY A 86 5.54 -4.73 11.87
N SER A 87 6.34 -4.07 11.01
CA SER A 87 6.01 -2.76 10.44
C SER A 87 5.48 -1.79 11.52
N ALA A 88 4.49 -0.95 11.21
CA ALA A 88 3.89 0.00 12.14
C ALA A 88 3.30 -0.65 13.40
N TYR A 89 2.81 -1.90 13.34
CA TYR A 89 2.32 -2.64 14.50
C TYR A 89 3.45 -2.85 15.53
N GLY A 90 4.59 -3.39 15.07
CA GLY A 90 5.76 -3.63 15.91
C GLY A 90 6.34 -2.35 16.51
N TYR A 91 6.43 -1.30 15.69
CA TYR A 91 6.95 0.00 16.14
C TYR A 91 6.04 0.66 17.17
N SER A 92 4.72 0.59 16.97
CA SER A 92 3.74 1.13 17.90
C SER A 92 3.74 0.38 19.23
N TYR A 93 4.01 -0.92 19.20
CA TYR A 93 4.18 -1.74 20.41
C TYR A 93 5.39 -1.28 21.24
N ALA A 94 6.50 -0.95 20.58
CA ALA A 94 7.70 -0.44 21.26
C ALA A 94 7.49 1.00 21.79
N ALA A 95 6.87 1.88 21.00
CA ALA A 95 6.73 3.30 21.33
C ALA A 95 5.61 3.58 22.36
N PHE A 96 4.42 3.05 22.10
CA PHE A 96 3.19 3.41 22.81
C PHE A 96 2.69 2.30 23.73
N GLY A 97 2.85 1.03 23.32
CA GLY A 97 2.40 -0.15 24.04
C GLY A 97 1.18 -0.82 23.43
N GLU A 98 0.72 -1.88 24.08
CA GLU A 98 -0.19 -2.89 23.55
C GLU A 98 -1.49 -2.33 22.97
N MET A 99 -2.22 -1.45 23.68
CA MET A 99 -3.51 -0.95 23.18
C MET A 99 -3.38 -0.19 21.85
N ILE A 100 -2.39 0.70 21.75
CA ILE A 100 -2.16 1.46 20.51
C ILE A 100 -1.61 0.54 19.43
N ALA A 101 -0.73 -0.41 19.77
CA ALA A 101 -0.26 -1.41 18.83
C ALA A 101 -1.40 -2.25 18.27
N TRP A 102 -2.35 -2.68 19.10
CA TRP A 102 -3.55 -3.39 18.65
C TRP A 102 -4.36 -2.55 17.65
N MET A 103 -4.65 -1.29 17.97
CA MET A 103 -5.41 -0.42 17.07
C MET A 103 -4.70 -0.23 15.73
N VAL A 104 -3.38 -0.05 15.74
CA VAL A 104 -2.57 0.02 14.52
C VAL A 104 -2.60 -1.30 13.77
N GLY A 105 -2.40 -2.44 14.43
CA GLY A 105 -2.47 -3.75 13.78
C GLY A 105 -3.85 -4.03 13.17
N TRP A 106 -4.92 -3.65 13.86
CA TRP A 106 -6.30 -3.75 13.37
C TRP A 106 -6.56 -2.87 12.15
N ASP A 107 -5.99 -1.67 12.13
CA ASP A 107 -6.02 -0.78 10.98
C ASP A 107 -5.23 -1.35 9.79
N LEU A 108 -4.01 -1.85 10.02
CA LEU A 108 -3.19 -2.50 8.99
C LEU A 108 -3.90 -3.71 8.35
N ILE A 109 -4.71 -4.47 9.12
CA ILE A 109 -5.50 -5.58 8.56
C ILE A 109 -6.49 -5.08 7.51
N LEU A 110 -7.16 -3.96 7.78
CA LEU A 110 -8.04 -3.31 6.81
C LEU A 110 -7.23 -2.75 5.66
N GLU A 111 -6.18 -1.99 5.94
CA GLU A 111 -5.32 -1.35 4.93
C GLU A 111 -4.83 -2.36 3.89
N TYR A 112 -4.11 -3.41 4.31
CA TYR A 112 -3.55 -4.38 3.38
C TYR A 112 -4.65 -5.19 2.66
N GLY A 113 -5.72 -5.57 3.37
CA GLY A 113 -6.84 -6.30 2.77
C GLY A 113 -7.56 -5.49 1.69
N VAL A 114 -7.93 -4.26 2.00
CA VAL A 114 -8.59 -3.34 1.06
C VAL A 114 -7.64 -2.92 -0.06
N SER A 115 -6.33 -2.81 0.20
CA SER A 115 -5.32 -2.54 -0.84
C SER A 115 -5.26 -3.65 -1.87
N VAL A 116 -5.27 -4.92 -1.45
CA VAL A 116 -5.32 -6.05 -2.40
C VAL A 116 -6.59 -5.99 -3.24
N ALA A 117 -7.73 -5.66 -2.63
CA ALA A 117 -9.00 -5.49 -3.34
C ALA A 117 -8.99 -4.31 -4.35
N ALA A 118 -8.39 -3.17 -3.97
CA ALA A 118 -8.22 -2.01 -4.84
C ALA A 118 -7.30 -2.35 -6.03
N VAL A 119 -6.19 -3.03 -5.76
CA VAL A 119 -5.27 -3.44 -6.83
C VAL A 119 -5.94 -4.43 -7.78
N ALA A 120 -6.73 -5.38 -7.27
CA ALA A 120 -7.51 -6.32 -8.08
C ALA A 120 -8.54 -5.62 -8.98
N ASN A 121 -9.17 -4.54 -8.50
CA ASN A 121 -10.07 -3.74 -9.33
C ASN A 121 -9.33 -3.06 -10.50
N GLY A 122 -8.15 -2.48 -10.24
CA GLY A 122 -7.30 -1.94 -11.30
C GLY A 122 -6.83 -3.01 -12.30
N TRP A 123 -6.46 -4.18 -11.79
CA TRP A 123 -6.10 -5.34 -12.62
C TRP A 123 -7.25 -5.79 -13.51
N SER A 124 -8.47 -5.87 -12.97
CA SER A 124 -9.69 -6.25 -13.71
C SER A 124 -9.95 -5.31 -14.89
N GLY A 125 -9.75 -4.00 -14.70
CA GLY A 125 -9.88 -3.00 -15.77
C GLY A 125 -8.95 -3.25 -16.96
N TYR A 126 -7.66 -3.45 -16.69
CA TYR A 126 -6.68 -3.78 -17.72
C TYR A 126 -6.93 -5.15 -18.37
N PHE A 127 -7.30 -6.15 -17.57
CA PHE A 127 -7.61 -7.49 -18.05
C PHE A 127 -8.82 -7.49 -18.99
N ASN A 128 -9.90 -6.79 -18.63
CA ASN A 128 -11.08 -6.71 -19.49
C ASN A 128 -10.80 -5.96 -20.80
N ASN A 129 -9.94 -4.94 -20.77
CA ASN A 129 -9.53 -4.24 -21.99
C ASN A 129 -8.71 -5.15 -22.91
N ALA A 130 -7.84 -5.99 -22.36
CA ALA A 130 -7.14 -7.02 -23.13
C ALA A 130 -8.12 -8.06 -23.72
N LEU A 131 -9.10 -8.53 -22.95
CA LEU A 131 -10.16 -9.43 -23.45
C LEU A 131 -10.99 -8.79 -24.56
N THR A 132 -11.32 -7.51 -24.43
CA THR A 132 -12.07 -6.75 -25.44
C THR A 132 -11.27 -6.64 -26.74
N ALA A 133 -9.95 -6.44 -26.65
CA ALA A 133 -9.06 -6.37 -27.81
C ALA A 133 -9.01 -7.67 -28.63
N ILE A 134 -9.25 -8.84 -28.00
CA ILE A 134 -9.32 -10.15 -28.67
C ILE A 134 -10.78 -10.61 -28.93
N GLY A 135 -11.77 -9.73 -28.74
CA GLY A 135 -13.18 -9.97 -29.07
C GLY A 135 -13.99 -10.73 -28.01
N ILE A 136 -13.44 -10.96 -26.82
CA ILE A 136 -14.11 -11.67 -25.71
C ILE A 136 -14.28 -10.78 -24.46
N GLY A 137 -14.53 -9.49 -24.67
CA GLY A 137 -14.78 -8.54 -23.59
C GLY A 137 -15.96 -8.96 -22.72
N LEU A 138 -15.83 -8.79 -21.40
CA LEU A 138 -16.89 -9.11 -20.45
C LEU A 138 -17.88 -7.93 -20.35
N PRO A 139 -19.18 -8.21 -20.16
CA PRO A 139 -20.18 -7.17 -19.98
C PRO A 139 -19.96 -6.40 -18.68
N ASP A 140 -20.35 -5.12 -18.67
CA ASP A 140 -20.25 -4.22 -17.51
C ASP A 140 -20.86 -4.82 -16.23
N LEU A 141 -21.91 -5.64 -16.36
CA LEU A 141 -22.55 -6.34 -15.25
C LEU A 141 -21.58 -7.26 -14.48
N LEU A 142 -20.57 -7.81 -15.15
CA LEU A 142 -19.57 -8.73 -14.57
C LEU A 142 -18.22 -8.07 -14.30
N THR A 143 -18.04 -6.79 -14.64
CA THR A 143 -16.77 -6.07 -14.47
C THR A 143 -16.88 -4.90 -13.49
N LYS A 144 -18.10 -4.46 -13.18
CA LYS A 144 -18.37 -3.37 -12.24
C LYS A 144 -19.05 -3.87 -10.97
N ALA A 145 -18.74 -3.22 -9.85
CA ALA A 145 -19.40 -3.43 -8.58
C ALA A 145 -20.86 -2.88 -8.61
N PRO A 146 -21.75 -3.32 -7.71
CA PRO A 146 -23.12 -2.79 -7.57
C PRO A 146 -23.23 -1.27 -7.52
N MET A 147 -22.38 -0.62 -6.71
CA MET A 147 -22.38 0.84 -6.58
C MET A 147 -21.93 1.57 -7.86
N ALA A 148 -21.28 0.87 -8.79
CA ALA A 148 -20.84 1.38 -10.07
C ALA A 148 -21.76 0.92 -11.24
N GLY A 149 -22.92 0.35 -10.93
CA GLY A 149 -23.92 -0.07 -11.93
C GLY A 149 -23.75 -1.49 -12.48
N GLY A 150 -22.84 -2.30 -11.93
CA GLY A 150 -22.70 -3.72 -12.26
C GLY A 150 -23.36 -4.63 -11.22
N LEU A 151 -23.12 -5.94 -11.30
CA LEU A 151 -23.54 -6.92 -10.29
C LEU A 151 -22.37 -7.30 -9.37
N ILE A 152 -21.20 -7.55 -9.97
CA ILE A 152 -19.98 -7.94 -9.27
C ILE A 152 -18.80 -7.74 -10.21
N ASN A 153 -17.66 -7.28 -9.70
CA ASN A 153 -16.39 -7.29 -10.43
C ASN A 153 -15.78 -8.70 -10.41
N LEU A 154 -16.29 -9.57 -11.29
CA LEU A 154 -15.94 -10.99 -11.35
C LEU A 154 -14.43 -11.22 -11.60
N PRO A 155 -13.74 -10.51 -12.52
CA PRO A 155 -12.30 -10.71 -12.69
C PRO A 155 -11.49 -10.33 -11.45
N ALA A 156 -11.87 -9.27 -10.72
CA ALA A 156 -11.20 -8.89 -9.48
C ALA A 156 -11.38 -9.96 -8.39
N THR A 157 -12.59 -10.50 -8.22
CA THR A 157 -12.85 -11.62 -7.30
C THR A 157 -12.05 -12.87 -7.70
N ALA A 158 -12.05 -13.22 -8.98
CA ALA A 158 -11.40 -14.43 -9.49
C ALA A 158 -9.87 -14.40 -9.31
N ILE A 159 -9.21 -13.27 -9.60
CA ILE A 159 -7.76 -13.18 -9.43
C ILE A 159 -7.36 -13.33 -7.95
N ILE A 160 -8.11 -12.76 -7.00
CA ILE A 160 -7.82 -12.92 -5.57
C ILE A 160 -7.95 -14.38 -5.12
N LEU A 161 -8.97 -15.10 -5.59
CA LEU A 161 -9.12 -16.54 -5.30
C LEU A 161 -7.98 -17.37 -5.91
N MET A 162 -7.51 -17.00 -7.09
CA MET A 162 -6.33 -17.63 -7.71
C MET A 162 -5.07 -17.37 -6.88
N LEU A 163 -4.83 -16.13 -6.43
CA LEU A 163 -3.69 -15.79 -5.59
C LEU A 163 -3.77 -16.44 -4.20
N MET A 164 -4.98 -16.61 -3.66
CA MET A 164 -5.21 -17.37 -2.44
C MET A 164 -4.72 -18.82 -2.59
N ILE A 165 -5.08 -19.50 -3.69
CA ILE A 165 -4.60 -20.86 -3.98
C ILE A 165 -3.08 -20.89 -4.11
N LEU A 166 -2.50 -19.93 -4.83
CA LEU A 166 -1.04 -19.82 -5.02
C LEU A 166 -0.31 -19.65 -3.67
N LEU A 167 -0.82 -18.79 -2.79
CA LEU A 167 -0.27 -18.60 -1.45
C LEU A 167 -0.42 -19.85 -0.56
N ILE A 168 -1.52 -20.61 -0.70
CA ILE A 168 -1.70 -21.87 0.04
C ILE A 168 -0.65 -22.90 -0.37
N ILE A 169 -0.42 -23.07 -1.68
CA ILE A 169 0.60 -23.97 -2.23
C ILE A 169 1.99 -23.61 -1.68
N GLY A 170 2.20 -22.35 -1.30
CA GLY A 170 3.45 -21.89 -0.72
C GLY A 170 4.51 -21.65 -1.78
N VAL A 171 4.11 -21.13 -2.95
CA VAL A 171 5.06 -20.65 -3.95
C VAL A 171 5.87 -19.53 -3.30
N ARG A 172 7.09 -19.86 -2.87
CA ARG A 172 8.05 -18.88 -2.39
C ARG A 172 8.60 -18.16 -3.60
N GLU A 173 8.21 -16.91 -3.77
CA GLU A 173 8.85 -16.03 -4.73
C GLU A 173 10.35 -15.94 -4.39
N SER A 174 11.19 -16.45 -5.29
CA SER A 174 12.63 -16.24 -5.20
C SER A 174 12.91 -14.76 -5.38
N ALA A 175 13.83 -14.18 -4.59
CA ALA A 175 14.25 -12.78 -4.76
C ALA A 175 14.60 -12.45 -6.22
N ARG A 176 15.14 -13.42 -6.98
CA ARG A 176 15.42 -13.29 -8.42
C ARG A 176 14.17 -13.13 -9.28
N VAL A 177 13.10 -13.86 -8.96
CA VAL A 177 11.82 -13.75 -9.68
C VAL A 177 11.18 -12.40 -9.38
N ASN A 178 11.20 -11.96 -8.12
CA ASN A 178 10.71 -10.63 -7.75
C ASN A 178 11.44 -9.52 -8.51
N VAL A 179 12.77 -9.56 -8.56
CA VAL A 179 13.58 -8.60 -9.33
C VAL A 179 13.20 -8.63 -10.82
N ALA A 180 13.07 -9.82 -11.43
CA ALA A 180 12.66 -9.95 -12.83
C ALA A 180 11.27 -9.34 -13.10
N MET A 181 10.30 -9.56 -12.22
CA MET A 181 8.95 -9.00 -12.34
C MET A 181 8.95 -7.47 -12.24
N VAL A 182 9.78 -6.89 -11.37
CA VAL A 182 9.94 -5.44 -11.27
C VAL A 182 10.58 -4.88 -12.54
N PHE A 183 11.54 -5.57 -13.14
CA PHE A 183 12.10 -5.17 -14.44
C PHE A 183 11.01 -5.11 -15.53
N VAL A 184 10.07 -6.06 -15.57
CA VAL A 184 8.93 -6.01 -16.50
C VAL A 184 8.08 -4.75 -16.29
N LYS A 185 7.83 -4.37 -15.02
CA LYS A 185 7.11 -3.12 -14.70
C LYS A 185 7.86 -1.87 -15.16
N LEU A 186 9.16 -1.81 -14.88
CA LEU A 186 10.00 -0.67 -15.25
C LEU A 186 10.12 -0.56 -16.78
N LEU A 187 10.24 -1.68 -17.49
CA LEU A 187 10.23 -1.71 -18.95
C LEU A 187 8.90 -1.18 -19.51
N THR A 188 7.78 -1.58 -18.91
CA THR A 188 6.44 -1.10 -19.29
C THR A 188 6.33 0.42 -19.15
N ILE A 189 6.82 0.97 -18.04
CA ILE A 189 6.87 2.41 -17.81
C ILE A 189 7.81 3.09 -18.80
N ALA A 190 8.98 2.51 -19.06
CA ALA A 190 9.95 3.07 -20.01
C ALA A 190 9.38 3.13 -21.43
N VAL A 191 8.63 2.12 -21.87
CA VAL A 191 7.93 2.14 -23.17
C VAL A 191 6.90 3.26 -23.21
N PHE A 192 6.08 3.41 -22.17
CA PHE A 192 5.12 4.51 -22.09
C PHE A 192 5.83 5.88 -22.15
N ILE A 193 6.86 6.10 -21.33
CA ILE A 193 7.62 7.35 -21.29
C ILE A 193 8.25 7.64 -22.66
N GLY A 194 8.83 6.63 -23.31
CA GLY A 194 9.45 6.75 -24.63
C GLY A 194 8.45 7.18 -25.69
N VAL A 195 7.27 6.54 -25.77
CA VAL A 195 6.25 6.91 -26.77
C VAL A 195 5.59 8.25 -26.45
N ALA A 196 5.21 8.46 -25.19
CA ALA A 196 4.51 9.67 -24.76
C ALA A 196 5.40 10.92 -24.87
N GLY A 197 6.70 10.81 -24.59
CA GLY A 197 7.65 11.92 -24.63
C GLY A 197 7.78 12.59 -26.00
N PHE A 198 7.54 11.86 -27.09
CA PHE A 198 7.56 12.41 -28.46
C PHE A 198 6.19 12.88 -28.96
N ASN A 199 5.12 12.71 -28.18
CA ASN A 199 3.74 12.98 -28.61
C ASN A 199 3.02 13.98 -27.66
N ILE A 200 3.79 14.83 -26.98
CA ILE A 200 3.25 15.84 -26.06
C ILE A 200 2.60 16.96 -26.86
N HIS A 201 1.38 17.30 -26.47
CA HIS A 201 0.58 18.39 -27.00
C HIS A 201 0.35 19.40 -25.86
N PRO A 202 1.17 20.46 -25.74
CA PRO A 202 1.14 21.40 -24.61
C PRO A 202 -0.24 22.05 -24.37
N GLU A 203 -1.09 22.12 -25.39
CA GLU A 203 -2.49 22.54 -25.30
C GLU A 203 -3.31 21.72 -24.30
N ASN A 204 -2.98 20.44 -24.09
CA ASN A 204 -3.67 19.59 -23.11
C ASN A 204 -3.42 20.03 -21.66
N TRP A 205 -2.38 20.82 -21.41
CA TRP A 205 -2.10 21.41 -20.10
C TRP A 205 -2.84 22.72 -19.86
N SER A 206 -3.65 23.20 -20.81
CA SER A 206 -4.49 24.39 -20.63
C SER A 206 -5.97 24.03 -20.55
N PRO A 207 -6.70 24.42 -19.49
CA PRO A 207 -6.20 25.06 -18.26
C PRO A 207 -5.42 24.08 -17.37
N PHE A 208 -4.34 24.56 -16.71
CA PHE A 208 -3.47 23.70 -15.91
C PHE A 208 -4.07 23.31 -14.56
N VAL A 209 -4.77 24.24 -13.92
CA VAL A 209 -5.42 24.05 -12.60
C VAL A 209 -6.94 24.26 -12.73
N PRO A 210 -7.67 23.38 -13.45
CA PRO A 210 -9.10 23.58 -13.71
C PRO A 210 -9.97 23.48 -12.45
N PHE A 211 -9.53 22.73 -11.44
CA PHE A 211 -10.28 22.45 -10.22
C PHE A 211 -9.77 23.23 -8.98
N GLY A 212 -8.84 24.17 -9.17
CA GLY A 212 -8.24 24.93 -8.06
C GLY A 212 -7.39 24.09 -7.09
N TRP A 213 -7.14 24.62 -5.89
CA TRP A 213 -6.31 23.98 -4.86
C TRP A 213 -7.12 23.24 -3.79
N PHE A 214 -8.24 23.84 -3.36
CA PHE A 214 -9.03 23.42 -2.18
C PHE A 214 -10.56 23.55 -2.41
N GLU A 215 -10.99 23.44 -3.67
CA GLU A 215 -12.39 23.65 -4.03
C GLU A 215 -13.27 22.47 -3.61
N HIS A 216 -14.59 22.65 -3.68
CA HIS A 216 -15.56 21.59 -3.42
C HIS A 216 -16.59 21.53 -4.56
N THR A 217 -17.08 20.33 -4.86
CA THR A 217 -18.21 20.16 -5.77
C THR A 217 -19.48 20.72 -5.15
N ALA A 218 -20.53 20.92 -5.96
CA ALA A 218 -21.86 21.31 -5.47
C ALA A 218 -22.45 20.32 -4.45
N ALA A 219 -22.01 19.06 -4.48
CA ALA A 219 -22.40 18.03 -3.52
C ALA A 219 -21.51 18.01 -2.25
N GLY A 220 -20.58 18.96 -2.11
CA GLY A 220 -19.67 19.08 -0.97
C GLY A 220 -18.47 18.13 -1.00
N GLN A 221 -18.20 17.45 -2.11
CA GLN A 221 -17.01 16.59 -2.23
C GLN A 221 -15.75 17.43 -2.47
N PRO A 222 -14.64 17.19 -1.75
CA PRO A 222 -13.38 17.91 -1.96
C PRO A 222 -12.81 17.65 -3.36
N ILE A 223 -12.43 18.72 -4.06
CA ILE A 223 -11.73 18.69 -5.36
C ILE A 223 -10.54 19.64 -5.33
N GLY A 224 -9.74 19.64 -6.39
CA GLY A 224 -8.51 20.41 -6.50
C GLY A 224 -7.27 19.59 -6.14
N ILE A 225 -6.12 20.26 -6.13
CA ILE A 225 -4.80 19.63 -6.00
C ILE A 225 -4.66 18.81 -4.70
N LEU A 226 -5.16 19.28 -3.55
CA LEU A 226 -5.03 18.49 -2.31
C LEU A 226 -5.97 17.28 -2.25
N ALA A 227 -7.17 17.38 -2.81
CA ALA A 227 -8.06 16.24 -2.95
C ALA A 227 -7.45 15.21 -3.91
N GLY A 228 -6.92 15.66 -5.05
CA GLY A 228 -6.16 14.84 -5.98
C GLY A 228 -4.97 14.16 -5.30
N ALA A 229 -4.19 14.89 -4.50
CA ALA A 229 -3.06 14.36 -3.73
C ALA A 229 -3.50 13.26 -2.77
N SER A 230 -4.66 13.44 -2.12
CA SER A 230 -5.23 12.47 -1.18
C SER A 230 -5.70 11.20 -1.87
N ILE A 231 -6.12 11.27 -3.14
CA ILE A 231 -6.47 10.10 -3.97
C ILE A 231 -5.21 9.39 -4.49
N VAL A 232 -4.28 10.13 -5.12
CA VAL A 232 -3.05 9.54 -5.69
C VAL A 232 -2.04 9.12 -4.62
N PHE A 233 -2.24 9.49 -3.36
CA PHE A 233 -1.48 8.96 -2.22
C PHE A 233 -1.47 7.42 -2.22
N PHE A 234 -2.53 6.79 -2.70
CA PHE A 234 -2.61 5.33 -2.88
C PHE A 234 -1.40 4.77 -3.66
N ALA A 235 -0.86 5.53 -4.62
CA ALA A 235 0.29 5.11 -5.41
C ALA A 235 1.57 4.95 -4.57
N TYR A 236 1.66 5.60 -3.41
CA TYR A 236 2.83 5.53 -2.53
C TYR A 236 2.73 4.43 -1.46
N VAL A 237 1.58 3.77 -1.35
CA VAL A 237 1.38 2.64 -0.42
C VAL A 237 2.33 1.49 -0.83
N GLY A 238 3.02 0.90 0.15
CA GLY A 238 3.81 -0.32 -0.05
C GLY A 238 5.30 -0.19 0.21
N PHE A 239 5.89 1.00 0.38
CA PHE A 239 7.29 1.10 0.81
C PHE A 239 7.51 0.48 2.20
N ASP A 240 6.49 0.53 3.06
CA ASP A 240 6.48 -0.06 4.38
C ASP A 240 6.47 -1.60 4.34
N ALA A 241 6.09 -2.21 3.22
CA ALA A 241 6.22 -3.66 3.01
C ALA A 241 7.70 -4.10 3.08
N VAL A 242 8.65 -3.23 2.71
CA VAL A 242 10.11 -3.49 2.86
C VAL A 242 10.47 -3.72 4.34
N SER A 243 9.79 -3.04 5.25
CA SER A 243 10.01 -3.20 6.69
C SER A 243 9.53 -4.56 7.24
N THR A 244 8.73 -5.30 6.47
CA THR A 244 8.31 -6.66 6.85
C THR A 244 9.40 -7.70 6.55
N ALA A 245 10.31 -7.39 5.61
CA ALA A 245 11.42 -8.25 5.20
C ALA A 245 12.70 -8.05 6.04
N VAL A 246 12.59 -7.33 7.16
CA VAL A 246 13.69 -7.05 8.10
C VAL A 246 14.38 -8.34 8.58
N GLU A 247 13.63 -9.42 8.80
CA GLU A 247 14.18 -10.70 9.29
C GLU A 247 14.96 -11.47 8.21
N GLU A 248 14.76 -11.15 6.93
CA GLU A 248 15.40 -11.77 5.77
C GLU A 248 16.55 -10.91 5.21
N ALA A 249 16.76 -9.71 5.75
CA ALA A 249 17.83 -8.80 5.36
C ALA A 249 19.18 -9.21 5.96
N ARG A 250 20.26 -9.06 5.19
CA ARG A 250 21.64 -9.38 5.62
C ARG A 250 22.13 -8.39 6.68
N ASN A 251 21.96 -7.10 6.45
CA ASN A 251 22.23 -6.03 7.41
C ASN A 251 20.98 -5.15 7.57
N PRO A 252 19.97 -5.59 8.37
CA PRO A 252 18.68 -4.92 8.45
C PRO A 252 18.78 -3.44 8.86
N GLN A 253 19.72 -3.11 9.75
CA GLN A 253 19.91 -1.75 10.28
C GLN A 253 20.35 -0.74 9.22
N ARG A 254 20.93 -1.21 8.11
CA ARG A 254 21.39 -0.37 6.99
C ARG A 254 20.56 -0.60 5.74
N ASP A 255 20.35 -1.85 5.36
CA ASP A 255 19.78 -2.24 4.08
C ASP A 255 18.29 -1.91 3.99
N VAL A 256 17.54 -2.04 5.09
CA VAL A 256 16.10 -1.74 5.13
C VAL A 256 15.84 -0.24 4.98
N PRO A 257 16.50 0.67 5.74
CA PRO A 257 16.42 2.11 5.49
C PRO A 257 16.71 2.51 4.05
N ILE A 258 17.76 1.94 3.44
CA ILE A 258 18.12 2.21 2.04
C ILE A 258 16.99 1.74 1.12
N GLY A 259 16.48 0.52 1.31
CA GLY A 259 15.40 -0.03 0.50
C GLY A 259 14.12 0.82 0.54
N ILE A 260 13.71 1.28 1.73
CA ILE A 260 12.54 2.14 1.92
C ILE A 260 12.72 3.47 1.18
N ILE A 261 13.83 4.17 1.42
CA ILE A 261 14.05 5.52 0.88
C ILE A 261 14.29 5.47 -0.63
N ALA A 262 15.15 4.56 -1.11
CA ALA A 262 15.50 4.46 -2.52
C ALA A 262 14.29 4.09 -3.38
N SER A 263 13.50 3.11 -2.94
CA SER A 263 12.28 2.71 -3.67
C SER A 263 11.28 3.85 -3.79
N LEU A 264 11.04 4.58 -2.69
CA LEU A 264 10.13 5.73 -2.69
C LEU A 264 10.59 6.86 -3.61
N VAL A 265 11.87 7.23 -3.56
CA VAL A 265 12.43 8.30 -4.41
C VAL A 265 12.33 7.93 -5.89
N ILE A 266 12.71 6.71 -6.25
CA ILE A 266 12.63 6.22 -7.64
C ILE A 266 11.17 6.25 -8.12
N CYS A 267 10.22 5.74 -7.31
CA CYS A 267 8.81 5.73 -7.68
C CYS A 267 8.24 7.15 -7.80
N THR A 268 8.63 8.06 -6.90
CA THR A 268 8.19 9.47 -6.95
C THR A 268 8.59 10.14 -8.26
N LEU A 269 9.85 9.98 -8.68
CA LEU A 269 10.33 10.53 -9.95
C LEU A 269 9.56 9.96 -11.14
N ILE A 270 9.35 8.64 -11.15
CA ILE A 270 8.55 7.98 -12.18
C ILE A 270 7.13 8.56 -12.22
N TYR A 271 6.49 8.77 -11.06
CA TYR A 271 5.11 9.23 -11.00
C TYR A 271 4.93 10.66 -11.50
N ILE A 272 5.87 11.55 -11.16
CA ILE A 272 5.89 12.92 -11.66
C ILE A 272 5.99 12.91 -13.19
N VAL A 273 6.91 12.12 -13.75
CA VAL A 273 7.11 12.01 -15.20
C VAL A 273 5.88 11.40 -15.87
N VAL A 274 5.38 10.26 -15.39
CA VAL A 274 4.25 9.56 -15.99
C VAL A 274 2.97 10.38 -15.94
N SER A 275 2.67 11.04 -14.82
CA SER A 275 1.46 11.87 -14.68
C SER A 275 1.50 13.13 -15.55
N GLY A 276 2.67 13.78 -15.65
CA GLY A 276 2.88 14.91 -16.57
C GLY A 276 2.74 14.50 -18.03
N LEU A 277 3.35 13.38 -18.43
CA LEU A 277 3.24 12.86 -19.79
C LEU A 277 1.82 12.42 -20.12
N LEU A 278 1.13 11.71 -19.23
CA LEU A 278 -0.23 11.22 -19.45
C LEU A 278 -1.20 12.37 -19.75
N THR A 279 -1.12 13.45 -18.98
CA THR A 279 -1.94 14.66 -19.20
C THR A 279 -1.43 15.54 -20.33
N GLY A 280 -0.18 15.38 -20.77
CA GLY A 280 0.39 16.09 -21.92
C GLY A 280 0.00 15.46 -23.26
N ILE A 281 -0.19 14.14 -23.32
CA ILE A 281 -0.55 13.44 -24.57
C ILE A 281 -2.06 13.37 -24.82
N VAL A 282 -2.88 13.39 -23.76
CA VAL A 282 -4.34 13.32 -23.84
C VAL A 282 -4.95 14.28 -22.82
N SER A 283 -5.97 15.05 -23.25
CA SER A 283 -6.74 15.93 -22.36
C SER A 283 -7.28 15.16 -21.15
N TYR A 284 -7.11 15.76 -19.96
CA TYR A 284 -7.50 15.16 -18.67
C TYR A 284 -8.96 14.69 -18.63
N THR A 285 -9.85 15.35 -19.37
CA THR A 285 -11.29 15.01 -19.48
C THR A 285 -11.57 13.61 -20.04
N LYS A 286 -10.63 13.02 -20.77
CA LYS A 286 -10.75 11.68 -21.36
C LYS A 286 -10.05 10.59 -20.53
N LEU A 287 -9.45 10.94 -19.39
CA LEU A 287 -8.63 10.01 -18.61
C LEU A 287 -9.41 9.22 -17.55
N ASN A 288 -10.72 9.47 -17.37
CA ASN A 288 -11.58 8.68 -16.49
C ASN A 288 -11.97 7.33 -17.13
N VAL A 289 -10.98 6.46 -17.26
CA VAL A 289 -11.11 5.12 -17.85
C VAL A 289 -10.41 4.09 -16.98
N SER A 290 -10.70 2.81 -17.21
CA SER A 290 -10.14 1.71 -16.41
C SER A 290 -8.64 1.44 -16.66
N SER A 291 -8.07 1.91 -17.78
CA SER A 291 -6.66 1.72 -18.13
C SER A 291 -6.04 2.96 -18.81
N PRO A 292 -5.96 4.11 -18.13
CA PRO A 292 -5.64 5.40 -18.75
C PRO A 292 -4.31 5.40 -19.50
N VAL A 293 -3.27 4.73 -18.98
CA VAL A 293 -1.94 4.68 -19.63
C VAL A 293 -1.97 3.90 -20.95
N ALA A 294 -2.68 2.76 -21.01
CA ALA A 294 -2.81 1.99 -22.24
C ALA A 294 -3.77 2.66 -23.23
N TYR A 295 -4.87 3.22 -22.69
CA TYR A 295 -5.88 3.94 -23.46
C TYR A 295 -5.30 5.18 -24.14
N SER A 296 -4.45 5.95 -23.47
CA SER A 296 -3.83 7.13 -24.06
C SER A 296 -2.91 6.78 -25.23
N LEU A 297 -2.17 5.66 -25.15
CA LEU A 297 -1.33 5.17 -26.26
C LEU A 297 -2.18 4.69 -27.44
N GLN A 298 -3.34 4.09 -27.16
CA GLN A 298 -4.30 3.68 -28.18
C GLN A 298 -4.89 4.88 -28.92
N LEU A 299 -5.24 5.96 -28.20
CA LEU A 299 -5.75 7.20 -28.80
C LEU A 299 -4.74 7.87 -29.74
N LEU A 300 -3.44 7.74 -29.46
CA LEU A 300 -2.36 8.20 -30.33
C LEU A 300 -2.11 7.27 -31.54
N GLY A 301 -2.79 6.11 -31.61
CA GLY A 301 -2.61 5.11 -32.68
C GLY A 301 -1.48 4.09 -32.42
N TYR A 302 -0.77 4.16 -31.29
CA TYR A 302 0.30 3.22 -30.94
C TYR A 302 -0.24 1.95 -30.27
N ASN A 303 -1.04 1.17 -31.01
CA ASN A 303 -1.70 -0.04 -30.51
C ASN A 303 -0.72 -1.10 -29.99
N TRP A 304 0.46 -1.25 -30.62
CA TRP A 304 1.50 -2.18 -30.16
C TRP A 304 2.04 -1.79 -28.78
N ALA A 305 2.24 -0.50 -28.54
CA ALA A 305 2.74 0.02 -27.27
C ALA A 305 1.66 -0.09 -26.19
N SER A 306 0.41 0.24 -26.54
CA SER A 306 -0.76 0.03 -25.68
C SER A 306 -0.88 -1.43 -25.22
N ALA A 307 -0.80 -2.39 -26.13
CA ALA A 307 -0.90 -3.82 -25.82
C ALA A 307 0.26 -4.33 -24.94
N LEU A 308 1.50 -3.91 -25.25
CA LEU A 308 2.68 -4.24 -24.44
C LEU A 308 2.54 -3.67 -23.03
N VAL A 309 2.17 -2.39 -22.92
CA VAL A 309 1.97 -1.72 -21.63
C VAL A 309 0.85 -2.38 -20.85
N ALA A 310 -0.30 -2.68 -21.47
CA ALA A 310 -1.41 -3.35 -20.80
C ALA A 310 -1.01 -4.72 -20.25
N THR A 311 -0.28 -5.52 -21.03
CA THR A 311 0.20 -6.85 -20.62
C THR A 311 1.21 -6.76 -19.46
N GLY A 312 2.12 -5.80 -19.54
CA GLY A 312 3.08 -5.53 -18.48
C GLY A 312 2.43 -5.04 -17.18
N VAL A 313 1.39 -4.20 -17.29
CA VAL A 313 0.58 -3.77 -16.15
C VAL A 313 -0.17 -4.94 -15.52
N ILE A 314 -0.85 -5.79 -16.30
CA ILE A 314 -1.56 -6.99 -15.78
C ILE A 314 -0.59 -7.86 -14.98
N THR A 315 0.57 -8.16 -15.54
CA THR A 315 1.62 -8.95 -14.86
C THR A 315 2.09 -8.24 -13.60
N GLY A 316 2.33 -6.93 -13.69
CA GLY A 316 2.82 -6.13 -12.59
C GLY A 316 1.84 -5.97 -11.42
N LEU A 317 0.55 -5.79 -11.70
CA LEU A 317 -0.48 -5.67 -10.67
C LEU A 317 -0.69 -7.00 -9.93
N THR A 318 -0.55 -8.14 -10.63
CA THR A 318 -0.54 -9.47 -10.01
C THR A 318 0.53 -9.59 -8.93
N THR A 319 1.74 -9.07 -9.18
CA THR A 319 2.81 -9.15 -8.19
C THR A 319 2.62 -8.19 -7.01
N VAL A 320 2.03 -7.00 -7.23
CA VAL A 320 1.64 -6.12 -6.11
C VAL A 320 0.66 -6.83 -5.18
N MET A 321 -0.38 -7.45 -5.75
CA MET A 321 -1.39 -8.18 -4.97
C MET A 321 -0.76 -9.31 -4.15
N LEU A 322 0.16 -10.08 -4.73
CA LEU A 322 0.88 -11.13 -4.01
C LEU A 322 1.67 -10.59 -2.82
N VAL A 323 2.40 -9.49 -3.01
CA VAL A 323 3.22 -8.88 -1.94
C VAL A 323 2.33 -8.34 -0.82
N LEU A 324 1.27 -7.59 -1.13
CA LEU A 324 0.37 -7.03 -0.13
C LEU A 324 -0.42 -8.11 0.61
N TYR A 325 -0.87 -9.14 -0.11
CA TYR A 325 -1.59 -10.26 0.50
C TYR A 325 -0.66 -11.10 1.38
N TYR A 326 0.59 -11.31 0.96
CA TYR A 326 1.60 -11.91 1.82
C TYR A 326 1.84 -11.09 3.10
N ALA A 327 2.03 -9.77 2.99
CA ALA A 327 2.21 -8.88 4.13
C ALA A 327 1.04 -8.93 5.12
N LEU A 328 -0.21 -8.92 4.62
CA LEU A 328 -1.40 -9.09 5.45
C LEU A 328 -1.35 -10.38 6.28
N THR A 329 -1.00 -11.51 5.64
CA THR A 329 -0.96 -12.79 6.33
C THR A 329 0.09 -12.80 7.46
N ARG A 330 1.21 -12.10 7.26
CA ARG A 330 2.28 -11.96 8.26
C ARG A 330 1.87 -11.08 9.44
N ILE A 331 1.13 -10.00 9.21
CA ILE A 331 0.61 -9.14 10.27
C ILE A 331 -0.38 -9.90 11.15
N ILE A 332 -1.37 -10.57 10.53
CA ILE A 332 -2.35 -11.40 11.27
C ILE A 332 -1.64 -12.52 12.03
N PHE A 333 -0.62 -13.14 11.43
CA PHE A 333 0.18 -14.17 12.08
C PHE A 333 0.92 -13.63 13.30
N ALA A 334 1.59 -12.47 13.18
CA ALA A 334 2.30 -11.83 14.28
C ALA A 334 1.36 -11.44 15.44
N MET A 335 0.22 -10.84 15.13
CA MET A 335 -0.80 -10.48 16.14
C MET A 335 -1.40 -11.72 16.82
N SER A 336 -1.58 -12.82 16.08
CA SER A 336 -2.06 -14.10 16.63
C SER A 336 -1.01 -14.76 17.53
N ARG A 337 0.27 -14.66 17.18
CA ARG A 337 1.39 -15.15 18.00
C ARG A 337 1.49 -14.37 19.32
N ASP A 338 1.28 -13.06 19.27
CA ASP A 338 1.29 -12.19 20.45
C ASP A 338 0.03 -12.36 21.34
N GLY A 339 -0.95 -13.16 20.89
CA GLY A 339 -2.18 -13.49 21.64
C GLY A 339 -3.30 -12.46 21.51
N LEU A 340 -3.11 -11.44 20.68
CA LEU A 340 -4.12 -10.40 20.44
C LEU A 340 -5.24 -10.88 19.51
N LEU A 341 -4.94 -11.86 18.65
CA LEU A 341 -5.91 -12.63 17.86
C LEU A 341 -5.90 -14.10 18.29
N SER A 342 -6.90 -14.86 17.81
CA SER A 342 -7.02 -16.29 18.11
C SER A 342 -5.76 -17.07 17.74
N GLN A 343 -5.17 -17.79 18.69
CA GLN A 343 -3.96 -18.60 18.48
C GLN A 343 -4.13 -19.68 17.40
N LYS A 344 -5.37 -20.10 17.11
CA LYS A 344 -5.67 -21.05 16.03
C LYS A 344 -5.23 -20.52 14.65
N LEU A 345 -5.10 -19.20 14.49
CA LEU A 345 -4.62 -18.54 13.28
C LEU A 345 -3.09 -18.58 13.16
N ALA A 346 -2.36 -18.69 14.26
CA ALA A 346 -0.90 -18.81 14.26
C ALA A 346 -0.40 -20.23 13.88
N TYR A 347 -1.30 -21.14 13.50
CA TYR A 347 -0.92 -22.48 13.04
C TYR A 347 -0.34 -22.44 11.62
N VAL A 348 0.87 -23.00 11.47
CA VAL A 348 1.54 -23.16 10.17
C VAL A 348 1.43 -24.60 9.72
N HIS A 349 1.00 -24.83 8.48
CA HIS A 349 0.84 -26.18 7.95
C HIS A 349 2.22 -26.83 7.67
N PRO A 350 2.50 -28.06 8.16
CA PRO A 350 3.83 -28.66 8.10
C PRO A 350 4.38 -28.90 6.68
N LYS A 351 3.54 -29.18 5.69
CA LYS A 351 4.00 -29.47 4.32
C LYS A 351 4.27 -28.22 3.49
N THR A 352 3.36 -27.24 3.58
CA THR A 352 3.41 -26.01 2.77
C THR A 352 4.17 -24.90 3.49
N GLN A 353 4.36 -25.00 4.80
CA GLN A 353 4.98 -23.98 5.64
C GLN A 353 4.25 -22.63 5.56
N THR A 354 2.92 -22.68 5.35
CA THR A 354 2.04 -21.51 5.20
C THR A 354 0.89 -21.50 6.21
N PRO A 355 0.42 -20.32 6.66
CA PRO A 355 -0.71 -20.19 7.57
C PRO A 355 -2.05 -20.27 6.80
N ILE A 356 -2.42 -21.47 6.35
CA ILE A 356 -3.57 -21.72 5.45
C ILE A 356 -4.87 -21.07 5.96
N ARG A 357 -5.15 -21.11 7.27
CA ARG A 357 -6.38 -20.53 7.84
C ARG A 357 -6.46 -19.02 7.65
N ILE A 358 -5.35 -18.32 7.84
CA ILE A 358 -5.28 -16.88 7.62
C ILE A 358 -5.49 -16.59 6.13
N ILE A 359 -4.79 -17.33 5.25
CA ILE A 359 -4.90 -17.16 3.81
C ILE A 359 -6.34 -17.36 3.34
N VAL A 360 -6.99 -18.46 3.68
CA VAL A 360 -8.38 -18.73 3.24
C VAL A 360 -9.35 -17.66 3.76
N MET A 361 -9.28 -17.32 5.05
CA MET A 361 -10.18 -16.34 5.65
C MET A 361 -10.01 -14.96 5.00
N SER A 362 -8.77 -14.47 4.89
CA SER A 362 -8.48 -13.19 4.26
C SER A 362 -8.87 -13.21 2.78
N GLY A 363 -8.57 -14.27 2.04
CA GLY A 363 -8.88 -14.37 0.61
C GLY A 363 -10.36 -14.31 0.31
N VAL A 364 -11.18 -15.00 1.11
CA VAL A 364 -12.64 -14.93 0.98
C VAL A 364 -13.11 -13.50 1.22
N VAL A 365 -12.70 -12.86 2.33
CA VAL A 365 -13.13 -11.49 2.65
C VAL A 365 -12.67 -10.50 1.58
N ILE A 366 -11.40 -10.53 1.17
CA ILE A 366 -10.84 -9.63 0.15
C ILE A 366 -11.54 -9.85 -1.20
N SER A 367 -11.82 -11.10 -1.59
CA SER A 367 -12.48 -11.40 -2.88
C SER A 367 -13.91 -10.86 -2.95
N LEU A 368 -14.64 -10.89 -1.83
CA LEU A 368 -15.96 -10.27 -1.69
C LEU A 368 -15.87 -8.74 -1.74
N VAL A 369 -14.95 -8.15 -0.99
CA VAL A 369 -14.70 -6.70 -0.97
C VAL A 369 -14.33 -6.19 -2.36
N ALA A 370 -13.45 -6.90 -3.07
CA ALA A 370 -13.02 -6.54 -4.42
C ALA A 370 -14.14 -6.66 -5.45
N GLY A 371 -15.03 -7.63 -5.30
CA GLY A 371 -16.17 -7.84 -6.19
C GLY A 371 -17.30 -6.81 -5.99
N LEU A 372 -17.51 -6.38 -4.74
CA LEU A 372 -18.71 -5.64 -4.34
C LEU A 372 -18.49 -4.13 -4.14
N LEU A 373 -17.24 -3.67 -4.00
CA LEU A 373 -16.93 -2.25 -3.83
C LEU A 373 -16.17 -1.68 -5.03
N PRO A 374 -16.49 -0.44 -5.46
CA PRO A 374 -15.79 0.21 -6.56
C PRO A 374 -14.38 0.69 -6.13
N LEU A 375 -13.49 0.80 -7.12
CA LEU A 375 -12.09 1.19 -6.92
C LEU A 375 -11.91 2.48 -6.11
N GLY A 376 -12.70 3.52 -6.38
CA GLY A 376 -12.59 4.81 -5.67
C GLY A 376 -12.79 4.67 -4.17
N VAL A 377 -13.85 3.97 -3.76
CA VAL A 377 -14.15 3.70 -2.34
C VAL A 377 -13.03 2.88 -1.69
N LEU A 378 -12.51 1.88 -2.39
CA LEU A 378 -11.40 1.05 -1.89
C LEU A 378 -10.13 1.89 -1.70
N ALA A 379 -9.79 2.74 -2.67
CA ALA A 379 -8.62 3.62 -2.60
C ALA A 379 -8.72 4.63 -1.46
N GLU A 380 -9.87 5.27 -1.28
CA GLU A 380 -10.11 6.20 -0.17
C GLU A 380 -9.96 5.54 1.21
N LEU A 381 -10.50 4.32 1.36
CA LEU A 381 -10.41 3.54 2.61
C LEU A 381 -8.97 3.11 2.92
N VAL A 382 -8.19 2.76 1.90
CA VAL A 382 -6.76 2.49 2.08
C VAL A 382 -6.04 3.76 2.50
N ASN A 383 -6.26 4.87 1.79
CA ASN A 383 -5.56 6.12 2.06
C ASN A 383 -5.80 6.62 3.48
N ILE A 384 -7.04 6.59 3.99
CA ILE A 384 -7.29 7.05 5.37
C ILE A 384 -6.58 6.18 6.42
N GLY A 385 -6.54 4.85 6.23
CA GLY A 385 -5.84 3.93 7.12
C GLY A 385 -4.32 4.11 7.06
N THR A 386 -3.74 4.07 5.85
CA THR A 386 -2.28 4.27 5.68
C THR A 386 -1.82 5.63 6.22
N LEU A 387 -2.56 6.71 5.94
CA LEU A 387 -2.23 8.05 6.46
C LEU A 387 -2.28 8.08 7.99
N ALA A 388 -3.28 7.44 8.61
CA ALA A 388 -3.38 7.34 10.06
C ALA A 388 -2.20 6.54 10.66
N ALA A 389 -1.82 5.42 10.04
CA ALA A 389 -0.66 4.64 10.42
C ALA A 389 0.63 5.47 10.31
N PHE A 390 0.78 6.28 9.26
CA PHE A 390 1.95 7.14 9.04
C PHE A 390 2.06 8.29 10.04
N VAL A 391 0.92 8.87 10.45
CA VAL A 391 0.84 9.83 11.55
C VAL A 391 1.35 9.17 12.84
N LEU A 392 0.87 7.96 13.16
CA LEU A 392 1.27 7.25 14.38
C LEU A 392 2.73 6.81 14.37
N VAL A 393 3.27 6.37 13.24
CA VAL A 393 4.69 6.05 13.09
C VAL A 393 5.57 7.29 13.25
N SER A 394 5.19 8.40 12.62
CA SER A 394 5.90 9.67 12.78
C SER A 394 5.89 10.14 14.25
N LEU A 395 4.74 10.03 14.92
CA LEU A 395 4.64 10.30 16.36
C LEU A 395 5.48 9.30 17.19
N GLY A 396 5.56 8.04 16.76
CA GLY A 396 6.35 6.99 17.41
C GLY A 396 7.84 7.32 17.48
N VAL A 397 8.40 7.93 16.43
CA VAL A 397 9.78 8.43 16.44
C VAL A 397 9.98 9.50 17.53
N ILE A 398 9.06 10.46 17.61
CA ILE A 398 9.13 11.54 18.61
C ILE A 398 9.07 10.94 20.01
N VAL A 399 8.11 10.04 20.26
CA VAL A 399 7.92 9.40 21.57
C VAL A 399 9.11 8.54 21.97
N LEU A 400 9.71 7.77 21.06
CA LEU A 400 10.89 6.97 21.36
C LEU A 400 12.13 7.82 21.64
N ARG A 401 12.29 8.96 20.96
CA ARG A 401 13.39 9.90 21.25
C ARG A 401 13.27 10.53 22.63
N LEU A 402 12.06 10.85 23.07
CA LEU A 402 11.82 11.40 24.40
C LEU A 402 11.95 10.35 25.51
N ARG A 403 11.45 9.12 25.28
CA ARG A 403 11.40 8.08 26.33
C ARG A 403 12.66 7.21 26.41
N GLN A 404 13.36 7.02 25.30
CA GLN A 404 14.55 6.17 25.21
C GLN A 404 15.65 6.92 24.44
N PRO A 405 16.20 8.02 24.99
CA PRO A 405 17.19 8.84 24.30
C PRO A 405 18.44 8.02 23.94
N ASP A 406 18.85 7.08 24.79
CA ASP A 406 20.07 6.28 24.64
C ASP A 406 19.91 5.06 23.72
N LEU A 407 18.72 4.81 23.16
CA LEU A 407 18.51 3.71 22.21
C LEU A 407 19.43 3.89 20.97
N PRO A 408 20.23 2.87 20.59
CA PRO A 408 21.04 2.93 19.38
C PRO A 408 20.17 3.16 18.14
N ARG A 409 20.49 4.19 17.35
CA ARG A 409 19.78 4.55 16.11
C ARG A 409 20.78 4.54 14.94
N PRO A 410 21.03 3.37 14.31
CA PRO A 410 21.97 3.25 13.21
C PRO A 410 21.61 4.14 12.02
N PHE A 411 20.32 4.28 11.75
CA PHE A 411 19.76 5.33 10.90
C PHE A 411 18.97 6.29 11.78
N LYS A 412 19.24 7.59 11.63
CA LYS A 412 18.57 8.66 12.38
C LYS A 412 18.21 9.79 11.41
N ASN A 413 16.99 10.29 11.50
CA ASN A 413 16.53 11.38 10.64
C ASN A 413 17.37 12.64 10.84
N PRO A 414 17.85 13.29 9.75
CA PRO A 414 18.85 14.35 9.81
C PRO A 414 18.38 15.62 10.51
N PHE A 415 17.09 15.98 10.41
CA PHE A 415 16.54 17.23 10.97
C PHE A 415 15.77 17.04 12.27
N GLY A 416 16.27 16.19 13.17
CA GLY A 416 15.71 16.10 14.52
C GLY A 416 14.21 15.76 14.51
N TYR A 417 13.40 16.54 15.23
CA TYR A 417 11.94 16.34 15.34
C TYR A 417 11.16 16.94 14.18
N THR A 418 11.78 17.79 13.35
CA THR A 418 11.11 18.54 12.28
C THR A 418 10.49 17.62 11.24
N LEU A 419 11.22 16.63 10.73
CA LEU A 419 10.68 15.71 9.72
C LEU A 419 9.51 14.85 10.24
N PRO A 420 9.58 14.23 11.43
CA PRO A 420 8.40 13.57 12.01
C PRO A 420 7.19 14.50 12.17
N ILE A 421 7.39 15.75 12.61
CA ILE A 421 6.30 16.73 12.74
C ILE A 421 5.69 17.05 11.37
N LEU A 422 6.52 17.28 10.34
CA LEU A 422 6.05 17.49 8.98
C LEU A 422 5.31 16.26 8.44
N GLY A 423 5.73 15.04 8.79
CA GLY A 423 5.00 13.80 8.49
C GLY A 423 3.60 13.80 9.10
N ILE A 424 3.47 14.14 10.39
CA ILE A 424 2.17 14.26 11.07
C ILE A 424 1.28 15.30 10.40
N LEU A 425 1.81 16.50 10.14
CA LEU A 425 1.04 17.61 9.58
C LEU A 425 0.62 17.33 8.12
N SER A 426 1.52 16.82 7.29
CA SER A 426 1.24 16.53 5.88
C SER A 426 0.27 15.37 5.71
N CYS A 427 0.47 14.25 6.43
CA CYS A 427 -0.45 13.12 6.37
C CYS A 427 -1.82 13.50 6.95
N GLY A 428 -1.85 14.20 8.09
CA GLY A 428 -3.08 14.71 8.69
C GLY A 428 -3.83 15.67 7.76
N ALA A 429 -3.11 16.55 7.04
CA ALA A 429 -3.72 17.43 6.06
C ALA A 429 -4.39 16.64 4.92
N LEU A 430 -3.72 15.64 4.33
CA LEU A 430 -4.33 14.81 3.29
C LEU A 430 -5.57 14.05 3.79
N MET A 431 -5.58 13.58 5.03
CA MET A 431 -6.77 12.94 5.61
C MET A 431 -7.99 13.87 5.64
N LEU A 432 -7.79 15.17 5.85
CA LEU A 432 -8.89 16.15 5.88
C LEU A 432 -9.55 16.35 4.52
N PHE A 433 -8.86 16.05 3.42
CA PHE A 433 -9.39 16.15 2.05
C PHE A 433 -10.03 14.84 1.56
N LEU A 434 -10.15 13.81 2.42
CA LEU A 434 -10.92 12.61 2.11
C LEU A 434 -12.41 12.81 2.45
N PRO A 435 -13.33 12.14 1.73
CA PRO A 435 -14.76 12.26 1.98
C PRO A 435 -15.17 11.92 3.41
N VAL A 436 -16.16 12.62 3.95
CA VAL A 436 -16.70 12.39 5.31
C VAL A 436 -17.19 10.95 5.49
N VAL A 437 -17.76 10.35 4.45
CA VAL A 437 -18.20 8.95 4.48
C VAL A 437 -17.02 8.00 4.74
N THR A 438 -15.83 8.32 4.24
CA THR A 438 -14.61 7.54 4.46
C THR A 438 -14.14 7.66 5.92
N TRP A 439 -14.25 8.84 6.53
CA TRP A 439 -14.05 9.01 7.98
C TRP A 439 -15.01 8.19 8.83
N LEU A 440 -16.31 8.17 8.48
CA LEU A 440 -17.31 7.39 9.21
C LEU A 440 -17.01 5.89 9.14
N ARG A 441 -16.65 5.37 7.96
CA ARG A 441 -16.25 3.96 7.76
C ARG A 441 -15.00 3.62 8.57
N PHE A 442 -13.99 4.49 8.54
CA PHE A 442 -12.74 4.32 9.27
C PHE A 442 -12.95 4.31 10.79
N LEU A 443 -13.66 5.31 11.33
CA LEU A 443 -13.97 5.37 12.76
C LEU A 443 -14.84 4.19 13.21
N GLY A 444 -15.78 3.76 12.37
CA GLY A 444 -16.56 2.54 12.61
C GLY A 444 -15.67 1.29 12.71
N TRP A 445 -14.70 1.14 11.80
CA TRP A 445 -13.73 0.04 11.84
C TRP A 445 -12.88 0.07 13.11
N LEU A 446 -12.36 1.24 13.49
CA LEU A 446 -11.58 1.41 14.71
C LEU A 446 -12.43 1.12 15.96
N ALA A 447 -13.71 1.52 15.98
CA ALA A 447 -14.62 1.21 17.07
C ALA A 447 -14.83 -0.30 17.23
N ILE A 448 -14.96 -1.04 16.13
CA ILE A 448 -15.02 -2.52 16.16
C ILE A 448 -13.73 -3.09 16.76
N GLY A 449 -12.56 -2.61 16.32
CA GLY A 449 -11.26 -3.02 16.85
C GLY A 449 -11.15 -2.76 18.36
N PHE A 450 -11.62 -1.59 18.80
CA PHE A 450 -11.65 -1.22 20.22
C PHE A 450 -12.52 -2.18 21.04
N VAL A 451 -13.73 -2.51 20.56
CA VAL A 451 -14.61 -3.48 21.22
C VAL A 451 -13.96 -4.86 21.31
N ILE A 452 -13.35 -5.34 20.22
CA ILE A 452 -12.65 -6.64 20.19
C ILE A 452 -11.49 -6.66 21.18
N TYR A 453 -10.74 -5.56 21.31
CA TYR A 453 -9.63 -5.46 22.25
C TYR A 453 -10.05 -5.74 23.69
N PHE A 454 -11.08 -5.04 24.18
CA PHE A 454 -11.55 -5.18 25.56
C PHE A 454 -12.33 -6.48 25.80
N ALA A 455 -13.01 -7.00 24.77
CA ALA A 455 -13.74 -8.25 24.86
C ALA A 455 -12.82 -9.48 24.88
N TYR A 456 -11.75 -9.46 24.07
CA TYR A 456 -10.89 -10.62 23.83
C TYR A 456 -9.40 -10.34 24.10
N SER A 457 -8.79 -9.42 23.35
CA SER A 457 -7.33 -9.31 23.26
C SER A 457 -6.65 -8.94 24.59
N TYR A 458 -7.26 -8.05 25.38
CA TYR A 458 -6.73 -7.63 26.69
C TYR A 458 -6.56 -8.80 27.68
N ARG A 459 -7.43 -9.82 27.58
CA ARG A 459 -7.39 -11.00 28.45
C ARG A 459 -6.47 -12.11 27.93
N HIS A 460 -6.18 -12.13 26.63
CA HIS A 460 -5.42 -13.20 25.95
C HIS A 460 -3.99 -12.79 25.55
N SER A 461 -3.61 -11.52 25.77
CA SER A 461 -2.26 -11.03 25.53
C SER A 461 -1.24 -11.85 26.31
N LYS A 462 -0.25 -12.38 25.57
CA LYS A 462 0.82 -13.22 26.14
C LYS A 462 1.98 -12.41 26.72
N LEU A 463 1.94 -11.08 26.65
CA LEU A 463 3.03 -10.25 27.11
C LEU A 463 3.12 -10.29 28.65
N ASN A 464 4.28 -10.70 29.17
CA ASN A 464 4.57 -10.94 30.59
C ASN A 464 3.85 -12.14 31.24
N THR A 465 3.33 -13.09 30.45
CA THR A 465 3.01 -14.42 30.99
C THR A 465 4.31 -15.22 31.11
N PRO A 466 4.61 -15.84 32.28
CA PRO A 466 5.75 -16.75 32.39
C PRO A 466 5.62 -17.84 31.31
N PRO A 467 6.72 -18.30 30.69
CA PRO A 467 6.65 -19.46 29.80
C PRO A 467 6.02 -20.62 30.56
N ALA A 468 5.02 -21.27 29.95
CA ALA A 468 4.46 -22.49 30.52
C ALA A 468 5.60 -23.50 30.70
N PRO A 469 5.71 -24.19 31.86
CA PRO A 469 6.73 -25.20 32.05
C PRO A 469 6.61 -26.22 30.91
N LEU A 470 7.73 -26.43 30.21
CA LEU A 470 7.86 -27.52 29.25
C LEU A 470 7.65 -28.83 30.04
N ILE A 471 6.54 -29.51 29.80
CA ILE A 471 6.29 -30.88 30.24
C ILE A 471 6.68 -31.81 29.11
#